data_AF-Q8G9S4-F1
#
_entry.id   AF-Q8G9S4-F1
#
_cell.length_a   1.000
_cell.length_b   1.000
_cell.length_c   1.000
_cell.angle_alpha   90.00
_cell.angle_beta   90.00
_cell.angle_gamma   90.00
#
_symmetry.space_group_name_H-M   'P 1'
#
loop_
_entity.id
_entity.type
_entity.pdbx_description
1 polymer ?
#
loop_
_entity_poly.entity_id
_entity_poly.type
_entity_poly.pdbx_seq_one_letter_code
_entity_poly.pdbx_strand_id
1 'polypeptide(L)'
;GRKASSTVLTLQASEGITSDKNAEISLYDGATLNLASNSVKLMGNVWMGRLQYVGAYLAPSYSTINTSKVTGEVDFNHLTVGDKNAAQAGIIANKKTNIGVLDLWQSAGLNIIAPPEGGYKDKPSNTTQNNANNNQQNSAQNNSNTQVINPPNSAQKTEIQPTQVIDGPFAGGKDTVVNIFRLNTNADGTIKVGGFKASLTTN
;
A
#
# COMPACT_ATOMS: atom_id res chain seq x y z
N GLY A 1 -10.50 10.45 22.04
CA GLY A 1 -9.08 10.63 21.65
C GLY A 1 -8.97 10.85 20.16
N ARG A 2 -7.78 11.23 19.66
CA ARG A 2 -7.51 11.35 18.21
C ARG A 2 -7.61 9.97 17.55
N LYS A 3 -8.15 9.92 16.33
CA LYS A 3 -8.22 8.69 15.52
C LYS A 3 -6.87 8.46 14.85
N ALA A 4 -6.50 7.20 14.66
CA ALA A 4 -5.29 6.85 13.92
C ALA A 4 -5.46 7.18 12.43
N SER A 5 -4.36 7.58 11.79
CA SER A 5 -4.25 7.83 10.35
C SER A 5 -3.47 6.70 9.67
N SER A 6 -3.27 6.81 8.35
CA SER A 6 -2.43 5.88 7.60
C SER A 6 -0.98 5.86 8.08
N THR A 7 -0.32 4.73 7.86
CA THR A 7 1.09 4.51 8.19
C THR A 7 1.77 3.66 7.13
N VAL A 8 3.06 3.90 6.92
CA VAL A 8 3.90 3.11 6.02
C VAL A 8 5.12 2.64 6.82
N LEU A 9 5.27 1.33 6.95
CA LEU A 9 6.46 0.71 7.54
C LEU A 9 7.27 0.04 6.43
N THR A 10 8.57 0.30 6.39
CA THR A 10 9.50 -0.35 5.46
C THR A 10 10.51 -1.15 6.25
N LEU A 11 10.57 -2.46 6.00
CA LEU A 11 11.60 -3.34 6.51
C LEU A 11 12.54 -3.71 5.37
N GLN A 12 13.81 -3.37 5.53
CA GLN A 12 14.85 -3.65 4.57
C GLN A 12 15.97 -4.45 5.22
N ALA A 13 16.27 -5.61 4.64
CA ALA A 13 17.35 -6.49 5.09
C ALA A 13 18.12 -7.01 3.88
N SER A 14 19.41 -7.24 4.02
CA SER A 14 20.25 -7.77 2.93
C SER A 14 20.09 -9.26 2.71
N GLU A 15 19.72 -10.01 3.74
CA GLU A 15 19.60 -11.48 3.69
C GLU A 15 18.13 -11.88 3.59
N GLY A 16 17.40 -11.85 4.69
CA GLY A 16 15.99 -12.21 4.69
C GLY A 16 15.23 -11.62 5.87
N ILE A 17 13.92 -11.60 5.74
CA ILE A 17 12.99 -11.19 6.80
C ILE A 17 12.21 -12.43 7.20
N THR A 18 12.37 -12.86 8.45
CA THR A 18 11.65 -14.02 8.99
C THR A 18 10.91 -13.67 10.27
N SER A 19 9.87 -14.45 10.57
CA SER A 19 9.16 -14.37 11.85
C SER A 19 9.06 -15.74 12.51
N ASP A 20 8.95 -15.74 13.83
CA ASP A 20 8.64 -16.93 14.60
C ASP A 20 7.20 -17.39 14.37
N LYS A 21 6.92 -18.67 14.64
CA LYS A 21 5.59 -19.28 14.49
C LYS A 21 4.50 -18.60 15.32
N ASN A 22 4.88 -17.99 16.45
CA ASN A 22 3.95 -17.32 17.36
C ASN A 22 3.85 -15.80 17.10
N ALA A 23 4.58 -15.27 16.13
CA ALA A 23 4.49 -13.86 15.78
C ALA A 23 3.12 -13.57 15.13
N GLU A 24 2.52 -12.44 15.47
CA GLU A 24 1.35 -11.93 14.75
C GLU A 24 1.68 -10.57 14.16
N ILE A 25 1.50 -10.43 12.85
CA ILE A 25 1.67 -9.17 12.13
C ILE A 25 0.28 -8.69 11.73
N SER A 26 -0.27 -7.74 12.47
CA SER A 26 -1.61 -7.18 12.20
C SER A 26 -1.52 -5.81 11.51
N LEU A 27 -2.03 -5.72 10.29
CA LEU A 27 -2.24 -4.47 9.56
C LEU A 27 -3.69 -4.02 9.73
N TYR A 28 -3.86 -2.80 10.21
CA TYR A 28 -5.16 -2.12 10.34
C TYR A 28 -5.42 -1.22 9.13
N ASP A 29 -6.56 -0.55 9.15
CA ASP A 29 -6.93 0.41 8.11
C ASP A 29 -5.84 1.47 7.88
N GLY A 30 -5.47 1.67 6.62
CA GLY A 30 -4.45 2.61 6.17
C GLY A 30 -3.00 2.17 6.39
N ALA A 31 -2.75 0.92 6.82
CA ALA A 31 -1.39 0.41 7.01
C ALA A 31 -0.81 -0.20 5.73
N THR A 32 0.42 0.21 5.40
CA THR A 32 1.24 -0.40 4.35
C THR A 32 2.53 -0.95 4.94
N LEU A 33 2.86 -2.20 4.61
CA LEU A 33 4.13 -2.86 4.95
C LEU A 33 4.94 -3.12 3.68
N ASN A 34 6.06 -2.42 3.51
CA ASN A 34 7.01 -2.69 2.44
C ASN A 34 8.12 -3.62 2.93
N LEU A 35 8.38 -4.68 2.18
CA LEU A 35 9.43 -5.65 2.45
C LEU A 35 10.44 -5.66 1.31
N ALA A 36 11.71 -5.44 1.64
CA ALA A 36 12.82 -5.48 0.69
C ALA A 36 13.94 -6.35 1.25
N SER A 37 14.15 -7.53 0.65
CA SER A 37 15.19 -8.48 1.06
C SER A 37 15.39 -9.57 0.00
N ASN A 38 16.31 -10.52 0.21
CA ASN A 38 16.40 -11.65 -0.71
C ASN A 38 15.28 -12.67 -0.50
N SER A 39 14.77 -12.82 0.71
CA SER A 39 13.67 -13.74 0.99
C SER A 39 12.82 -13.27 2.15
N VAL A 40 11.52 -13.50 2.07
CA VAL A 40 10.58 -13.25 3.17
C VAL A 40 9.95 -14.57 3.58
N LYS A 41 10.01 -14.91 4.88
CA LYS A 41 9.39 -16.11 5.42
C LYS A 41 8.69 -15.82 6.74
N LEU A 42 7.38 -15.55 6.66
CA LEU A 42 6.56 -15.20 7.80
C LEU A 42 5.85 -16.45 8.31
N MET A 43 6.37 -17.02 9.41
CA MET A 43 5.89 -18.30 9.96
C MET A 43 4.64 -18.16 10.83
N GLY A 44 4.45 -16.98 11.42
CA GLY A 44 3.28 -16.65 12.21
C GLY A 44 2.08 -16.20 11.39
N ASN A 45 1.04 -15.71 12.06
CA ASN A 45 -0.16 -15.20 11.38
C ASN A 45 0.06 -13.77 10.89
N VAL A 46 -0.20 -13.55 9.62
CA VAL A 46 -0.27 -12.21 9.03
C VAL A 46 -1.74 -11.85 8.86
N TRP A 47 -2.19 -10.82 9.57
CA TRP A 47 -3.57 -10.36 9.55
C TRP A 47 -3.69 -9.05 8.79
N MET A 48 -4.39 -9.05 7.66
CA MET A 48 -4.64 -7.86 6.85
C MET A 48 -6.06 -7.35 7.06
N GLY A 49 -6.21 -6.06 7.33
CA GLY A 49 -7.50 -5.38 7.45
C GLY A 49 -8.26 -5.71 8.74
N ARG A 50 -7.54 -5.82 9.87
CA ARG A 50 -8.15 -6.14 11.17
C ARG A 50 -9.07 -5.02 11.67
N LEU A 51 -10.10 -5.36 12.43
CA LEU A 51 -11.06 -4.40 13.00
C LEU A 51 -10.35 -3.43 13.95
N GLN A 52 -10.28 -2.16 13.55
CA GLN A 52 -9.55 -1.14 14.30
C GLN A 52 -10.28 -0.63 15.54
N TYR A 53 -11.61 -0.53 15.47
CA TYR A 53 -12.45 -0.03 16.57
C TYR A 53 -13.61 -0.99 16.82
N VAL A 54 -13.86 -1.27 18.09
CA VAL A 54 -14.99 -2.09 18.54
C VAL A 54 -16.30 -1.51 17.95
N GLY A 55 -17.09 -2.38 17.32
CA GLY A 55 -18.39 -2.02 16.74
C GLY A 55 -18.34 -1.38 15.34
N ALA A 56 -17.15 -1.08 14.79
CA ALA A 56 -17.00 -0.47 13.47
C ALA A 56 -17.05 -1.50 12.32
N TYR A 57 -17.95 -2.48 12.38
CA TYR A 57 -18.03 -3.60 11.43
C TYR A 57 -18.33 -3.20 9.99
N LEU A 58 -18.91 -2.00 9.78
CA LEU A 58 -19.23 -1.46 8.46
C LEU A 58 -18.07 -0.67 7.84
N ALA A 59 -17.02 -0.38 8.60
CA ALA A 59 -15.87 0.35 8.07
C ALA A 59 -15.06 -0.58 7.15
N PRO A 60 -14.86 -0.22 5.87
CA PRO A 60 -13.88 -0.93 5.06
C PRO A 60 -12.50 -0.71 5.68
N SER A 61 -11.67 -1.76 5.67
CA SER A 61 -10.30 -1.69 6.16
C SER A 61 -9.35 -2.01 5.03
N TYR A 62 -8.57 -1.01 4.62
CA TYR A 62 -7.59 -1.15 3.56
C TYR A 62 -6.21 -1.40 4.14
N SER A 63 -5.51 -2.41 3.62
CA SER A 63 -4.13 -2.67 4.01
C SER A 63 -3.33 -3.23 2.84
N THR A 64 -2.05 -2.91 2.81
CA THR A 64 -1.17 -3.32 1.72
C THR A 64 0.09 -3.97 2.26
N ILE A 65 0.45 -5.13 1.72
CA ILE A 65 1.79 -5.69 1.86
C ILE A 65 2.46 -5.59 0.49
N ASN A 66 3.62 -4.96 0.44
CA ASN A 66 4.38 -4.78 -0.77
C ASN A 66 5.69 -5.56 -0.68
N THR A 67 5.76 -6.65 -1.45
CA THR A 67 6.96 -7.48 -1.57
C THR A 67 7.61 -7.35 -2.94
N SER A 68 7.27 -6.30 -3.71
CA SER A 68 7.82 -6.07 -5.06
C SER A 68 9.36 -5.97 -5.10
N LYS A 69 9.99 -5.65 -3.97
CA LYS A 69 11.44 -5.55 -3.81
C LYS A 69 12.08 -6.80 -3.18
N VAL A 70 11.33 -7.88 -3.04
CA VAL A 70 11.86 -9.19 -2.65
C VAL A 70 12.37 -9.91 -3.89
N THR A 71 13.66 -10.25 -3.92
CA THR A 71 14.31 -10.80 -5.12
C THR A 71 14.14 -12.31 -5.26
N GLY A 72 14.15 -13.03 -4.15
CA GLY A 72 13.90 -14.47 -4.07
C GLY A 72 12.42 -14.77 -3.80
N GLU A 73 12.14 -15.65 -2.84
CA GLU A 73 10.77 -16.13 -2.55
C GLU A 73 10.11 -15.40 -1.38
N VAL A 74 8.78 -15.34 -1.44
CA VAL A 74 7.93 -14.85 -0.36
C VAL A 74 7.06 -16.00 0.12
N ASP A 75 7.19 -16.33 1.39
CA ASP A 75 6.43 -17.40 2.05
C ASP A 75 5.61 -16.83 3.20
N PHE A 76 4.29 -16.88 3.06
CA PHE A 76 3.34 -16.67 4.16
C PHE A 76 2.87 -18.03 4.66
N ASN A 77 3.15 -18.37 5.92
CA ASN A 77 2.65 -19.61 6.49
C ASN A 77 1.13 -19.55 6.72
N HIS A 78 0.64 -18.44 7.27
CA HIS A 78 -0.78 -18.20 7.52
C HIS A 78 -1.10 -16.72 7.25
N LEU A 79 -2.06 -16.49 6.34
CA LEU A 79 -2.58 -15.18 5.98
C LEU A 79 -4.07 -15.14 6.33
N THR A 80 -4.47 -14.17 7.14
CA THR A 80 -5.87 -13.88 7.49
C THR A 80 -6.26 -12.53 6.90
N VAL A 81 -7.42 -12.44 6.25
CA VAL A 81 -7.93 -11.18 5.69
C VAL A 81 -9.31 -10.86 6.23
N GLY A 82 -9.41 -9.70 6.87
CA GLY A 82 -10.63 -9.19 7.48
C GLY A 82 -10.89 -9.76 8.87
N ASP A 83 -11.68 -9.02 9.64
CA ASP A 83 -12.14 -9.37 10.98
C ASP A 83 -13.49 -8.70 11.20
N LYS A 84 -14.58 -9.43 10.94
CA LYS A 84 -15.96 -8.90 11.09
C LYS A 84 -16.24 -7.62 10.31
N ASN A 85 -15.46 -7.35 9.26
CA ASN A 85 -15.53 -6.12 8.47
C ASN A 85 -15.37 -6.41 6.96
N ALA A 86 -15.65 -5.42 6.12
CA ALA A 86 -15.47 -5.52 4.67
C ALA A 86 -14.03 -5.16 4.27
N ALA A 87 -13.03 -5.83 4.86
CA ALA A 87 -11.62 -5.57 4.56
C ALA A 87 -11.30 -5.74 3.07
N GLN A 88 -10.45 -4.87 2.54
CA GLN A 88 -9.94 -4.92 1.18
C GLN A 88 -8.41 -4.86 1.25
N ALA A 89 -7.79 -6.02 1.21
CA ALA A 89 -6.35 -6.20 1.31
C ALA A 89 -5.70 -6.26 -0.07
N GLY A 90 -4.49 -5.70 -0.19
CA GLY A 90 -3.66 -5.79 -1.38
C GLY A 90 -2.30 -6.39 -1.08
N ILE A 91 -1.85 -7.33 -1.91
CA ILE A 91 -0.47 -7.80 -1.93
C ILE A 91 0.13 -7.42 -3.28
N ILE A 92 1.11 -6.52 -3.27
CA ILE A 92 1.95 -6.26 -4.45
C ILE A 92 3.07 -7.30 -4.38
N ALA A 93 2.89 -8.40 -5.10
CA ALA A 93 3.68 -9.60 -4.97
C ALA A 93 5.04 -9.48 -5.69
N ASN A 94 5.99 -10.31 -5.30
CA ASN A 94 7.18 -10.58 -6.13
C ASN A 94 6.82 -11.62 -7.21
N LYS A 95 7.82 -12.12 -7.94
CA LYS A 95 7.60 -13.16 -8.96
C LYS A 95 7.10 -14.49 -8.39
N LYS A 96 7.47 -14.84 -7.15
CA LYS A 96 7.14 -16.13 -6.54
C LYS A 96 6.66 -15.94 -5.11
N THR A 97 5.35 -16.02 -4.93
CA THR A 97 4.69 -15.93 -3.64
C THR A 97 3.99 -17.25 -3.31
N ASN A 98 4.27 -17.78 -2.12
CA ASN A 98 3.64 -18.96 -1.57
C ASN A 98 2.85 -18.58 -0.33
N ILE A 99 1.60 -19.05 -0.25
CA ILE A 99 0.69 -18.84 0.88
C ILE A 99 0.21 -20.22 1.35
N GLY A 100 0.56 -20.58 2.58
CA GLY A 100 0.15 -21.82 3.24
C GLY A 100 -1.36 -21.87 3.42
N VAL A 101 -1.84 -21.27 4.49
CA VAL A 101 -3.28 -21.13 4.76
C VAL A 101 -3.70 -19.68 4.50
N LEU A 102 -4.74 -19.51 3.71
CA LEU A 102 -5.44 -18.24 3.50
C LEU A 102 -6.85 -18.33 4.10
N ASP A 103 -7.11 -17.54 5.14
CA ASP A 103 -8.43 -17.40 5.75
C ASP A 103 -9.05 -16.05 5.37
N LEU A 104 -10.14 -16.07 4.62
CA LEU A 104 -10.91 -14.87 4.29
C LEU A 104 -12.11 -14.72 5.21
N TRP A 105 -12.38 -13.51 5.68
CA TRP A 105 -13.68 -13.19 6.25
C TRP A 105 -14.76 -13.21 5.15
N GLN A 106 -16.01 -13.54 5.51
CA GLN A 106 -17.13 -13.68 4.57
C GLN A 106 -17.35 -12.49 3.62
N SER A 107 -16.90 -11.29 3.98
CA SER A 107 -16.97 -10.06 3.17
C SER A 107 -15.62 -9.45 2.81
N ALA A 108 -14.53 -10.20 3.00
CA ALA A 108 -13.18 -9.72 2.70
C ALA A 108 -12.84 -9.86 1.22
N GLY A 109 -12.11 -8.87 0.70
CA GLY A 109 -11.44 -8.90 -0.58
C GLY A 109 -9.92 -8.99 -0.39
N LEU A 110 -9.26 -9.82 -1.18
CA LEU A 110 -7.81 -9.85 -1.33
C LEU A 110 -7.44 -9.71 -2.81
N ASN A 111 -6.59 -8.74 -3.13
CA ASN A 111 -6.04 -8.54 -4.46
C ASN A 111 -4.53 -8.83 -4.41
N ILE A 112 -4.10 -9.90 -5.08
CA ILE A 112 -2.69 -10.22 -5.25
C ILE A 112 -2.29 -9.76 -6.66
N ILE A 113 -1.34 -8.86 -6.74
CA ILE A 113 -0.88 -8.28 -8.01
C ILE A 113 0.53 -8.82 -8.26
N ALA A 114 0.66 -9.69 -9.25
CA ALA A 114 1.94 -10.17 -9.74
C ALA A 114 2.65 -9.08 -10.58
N PRO A 115 3.99 -9.11 -10.67
CA PRO A 115 4.73 -8.14 -11.47
C PRO A 115 4.37 -8.27 -12.96
N PRO A 116 4.34 -7.16 -13.73
CA PRO A 116 4.19 -7.21 -15.17
C PRO A 116 5.44 -7.80 -15.84
N GLU A 117 5.34 -8.08 -17.14
CA GLU A 117 6.51 -8.43 -17.96
C GLU A 117 7.57 -7.32 -17.86
N GLY A 118 8.81 -7.68 -17.51
CA GLY A 118 9.90 -6.73 -17.23
C GLY A 118 9.98 -6.21 -15.79
N GLY A 119 9.05 -6.60 -14.91
CA GLY A 119 9.06 -6.26 -13.48
C GLY A 119 8.55 -4.85 -13.16
N TYR A 120 8.44 -4.55 -11.86
CA TYR A 120 8.05 -3.21 -11.40
C TYR A 120 9.17 -2.21 -11.67
N LYS A 121 8.84 -1.12 -12.36
CA LYS A 121 9.76 0.00 -12.53
C LYS A 121 9.69 0.91 -11.33
N ASP A 122 10.84 1.47 -10.95
CA ASP A 122 10.84 2.57 -10.00
C ASP A 122 10.10 3.76 -10.59
N LYS A 123 9.34 4.45 -9.74
CA LYS A 123 8.68 5.69 -10.13
C LYS A 123 9.77 6.65 -10.63
N PRO A 124 9.62 7.27 -11.81
CA PRO A 124 10.58 8.28 -12.26
C PRO A 124 10.71 9.36 -11.17
N SER A 125 11.94 9.63 -10.77
CA SER A 125 12.23 10.65 -9.76
C SER A 125 11.85 12.02 -10.34
N ASN A 126 10.90 12.71 -9.73
CA ASN A 126 10.66 14.13 -9.99
C ASN A 126 11.78 14.96 -9.34
N THR A 127 13.02 14.80 -9.80
CA THR A 127 14.00 15.87 -9.65
C THR A 127 13.65 16.94 -10.66
N THR A 128 12.77 17.86 -10.26
CA THR A 128 12.72 19.18 -10.89
C THR A 128 14.07 19.82 -10.63
N GLN A 129 15.02 19.68 -11.56
CA GLN A 129 16.16 20.59 -11.64
C GLN A 129 15.58 21.98 -11.88
N ASN A 130 15.34 22.73 -10.81
CA ASN A 130 15.24 24.17 -10.87
C ASN A 130 16.63 24.71 -11.24
N ASN A 131 17.06 24.49 -12.48
CA ASN A 131 18.08 25.31 -13.13
C ASN A 131 17.40 26.62 -13.54
N ALA A 132 17.00 27.42 -12.55
CA ALA A 132 16.77 28.83 -12.78
C ALA A 132 18.15 29.47 -12.91
N ASN A 133 18.55 29.73 -14.15
CA ASN A 133 19.62 30.67 -14.49
C ASN A 133 19.41 31.96 -13.69
N ASN A 134 20.23 32.19 -12.67
CA ASN A 134 20.43 33.51 -12.09
C ASN A 134 21.21 34.36 -13.09
N ASN A 135 20.56 34.78 -14.17
CA ASN A 135 21.07 35.86 -14.99
C ASN A 135 20.75 37.18 -14.29
N GLN A 136 21.81 37.76 -13.73
CA GLN A 136 22.03 39.17 -13.43
C GLN A 136 20.89 40.12 -13.82
N GLN A 137 20.23 40.71 -12.83
CA GLN A 137 19.54 41.97 -13.03
C GLN A 137 20.14 43.03 -12.09
N ASN A 138 20.93 43.91 -12.71
CA ASN A 138 21.60 45.06 -12.10
C ASN A 138 20.62 45.92 -11.29
N SER A 139 21.02 46.24 -10.06
CA SER A 139 20.37 47.29 -9.26
C SER A 139 21.02 48.63 -9.60
N ALA A 140 20.25 49.53 -10.23
CA ALA A 140 20.56 50.94 -10.36
C ALA A 140 19.42 51.76 -9.71
N GLN A 141 19.72 52.24 -8.50
CA GLN A 141 19.34 53.50 -7.83
C GLN A 141 18.01 54.26 -8.18
N ASN A 142 17.21 54.44 -7.10
CA ASN A 142 16.82 55.71 -6.46
C ASN A 142 15.43 56.37 -6.71
N ASN A 143 14.72 56.59 -5.58
CA ASN A 143 14.13 57.85 -5.08
C ASN A 143 12.58 58.00 -4.93
N SER A 144 12.19 58.12 -3.65
CA SER A 144 11.12 58.89 -2.96
C SER A 144 9.70 59.15 -3.52
N ASN A 145 8.76 59.10 -2.55
CA ASN A 145 7.42 59.68 -2.41
C ASN A 145 6.17 58.82 -2.72
N THR A 146 5.39 58.61 -1.63
CA THR A 146 3.96 58.26 -1.52
C THR A 146 3.41 57.23 -2.49
N GLN A 147 3.32 55.97 -2.05
CA GLN A 147 2.36 55.02 -2.61
C GLN A 147 1.57 54.33 -1.50
N VAL A 148 0.26 54.41 -1.67
CA VAL A 148 -0.81 53.72 -0.94
C VAL A 148 -0.40 52.27 -0.67
N ILE A 149 -0.30 51.87 0.61
CA ILE A 149 -0.20 50.46 0.97
C ILE A 149 -1.58 49.84 0.77
N ASN A 150 -1.94 49.54 -0.46
CA ASN A 150 -2.87 48.44 -0.68
C ASN A 150 -2.09 47.17 -0.27
N PRO A 151 -2.60 46.31 0.62
CA PRO A 151 -2.02 44.99 0.76
C PRO A 151 -2.03 44.39 -0.65
N PRO A 152 -0.88 43.92 -1.18
CA PRO A 152 -0.87 43.32 -2.50
C PRO A 152 -1.92 42.22 -2.45
N ASN A 153 -2.94 42.36 -3.31
CA ASN A 153 -3.93 41.34 -3.60
C ASN A 153 -3.19 40.01 -3.56
N SER A 154 -3.49 39.18 -2.57
CA SER A 154 -2.78 37.93 -2.36
C SER A 154 -2.93 37.13 -3.65
N ALA A 155 -1.92 37.18 -4.51
CA ALA A 155 -1.95 36.46 -5.76
C ALA A 155 -2.01 35.00 -5.35
N GLN A 156 -3.18 34.40 -5.49
CA GLN A 156 -3.38 32.97 -5.26
C GLN A 156 -2.44 32.27 -6.23
N LYS A 157 -1.38 31.69 -5.68
CA LYS A 157 -0.38 30.97 -6.45
C LYS A 157 -0.99 29.62 -6.80
N THR A 158 -1.17 29.36 -8.09
CA THR A 158 -1.57 28.04 -8.56
C THR A 158 -0.46 27.05 -8.22
N GLU A 159 -0.79 26.03 -7.43
CA GLU A 159 0.07 24.90 -7.16
C GLU A 159 -0.25 23.79 -8.18
N ILE A 160 0.78 23.34 -8.90
CA ILE A 160 0.64 22.19 -9.78
C ILE A 160 0.87 20.95 -8.94
N GLN A 161 -0.17 20.13 -8.78
CA GLN A 161 -0.07 18.87 -8.08
C GLN A 161 0.90 17.92 -8.84
N PRO A 162 1.71 17.13 -8.12
CA PRO A 162 2.59 16.17 -8.77
C PRO A 162 1.76 15.18 -9.59
N THR A 163 2.31 14.73 -10.72
CA THR A 163 1.67 13.70 -11.55
C THR A 163 1.39 12.45 -10.71
N GLN A 164 0.12 12.11 -10.58
CA GLN A 164 -0.33 10.86 -9.99
C GLN A 164 -0.47 9.84 -11.11
N VAL A 165 0.43 8.85 -11.13
CA VAL A 165 0.27 7.67 -11.98
C VAL A 165 -0.68 6.74 -11.25
N ILE A 166 -1.79 6.39 -11.89
CA ILE A 166 -2.78 5.46 -11.38
C ILE A 166 -2.64 4.18 -12.20
N ASP A 167 -2.38 3.07 -11.52
CA ASP A 167 -2.25 1.77 -12.19
C ASP A 167 -3.64 1.20 -12.48
N GLY A 168 -3.88 0.85 -13.75
CA GLY A 168 -5.03 0.04 -14.16
C GLY A 168 -4.73 -1.47 -14.04
N PRO A 169 -5.72 -2.34 -14.25
CA PRO A 169 -5.45 -3.78 -14.34
C PRO A 169 -4.50 -4.08 -15.50
N PHE A 170 -3.49 -4.91 -15.26
CA PHE A 170 -2.51 -5.36 -16.24
C PHE A 170 -2.24 -6.86 -16.03
N ALA A 171 -1.79 -7.55 -17.08
CA ALA A 171 -1.47 -8.98 -17.00
C ALA A 171 -0.14 -9.23 -16.25
N GLY A 172 -0.08 -10.29 -15.45
CA GLY A 172 1.17 -10.78 -14.88
C GLY A 172 2.20 -11.14 -15.95
N GLY A 173 3.48 -10.95 -15.62
CA GLY A 173 4.60 -11.37 -16.46
C GLY A 173 4.73 -12.89 -16.53
N LYS A 174 5.51 -13.38 -17.49
CA LYS A 174 5.84 -14.80 -17.59
C LYS A 174 6.56 -15.27 -16.32
N ASP A 175 6.34 -16.54 -15.98
CA ASP A 175 6.95 -17.22 -14.83
C ASP A 175 6.65 -16.57 -13.47
N THR A 176 5.54 -15.82 -13.39
CA THR A 176 4.99 -15.34 -12.12
C THR A 176 4.05 -16.38 -11.54
N VAL A 177 4.22 -16.69 -10.25
CA VAL A 177 3.49 -17.75 -9.58
C VAL A 177 3.00 -17.29 -8.22
N VAL A 178 1.71 -17.48 -7.99
CA VAL A 178 1.06 -17.33 -6.68
C VAL A 178 0.51 -18.69 -6.29
N ASN A 179 1.20 -19.36 -5.37
CA ASN A 179 0.76 -20.65 -4.84
C ASN A 179 -0.05 -20.42 -3.57
N ILE A 180 -1.31 -20.89 -3.55
CA ILE A 180 -2.16 -20.89 -2.35
C ILE A 180 -2.51 -22.33 -2.04
N PHE A 181 -1.97 -22.85 -0.94
CA PHE A 181 -2.10 -24.28 -0.62
C PHE A 181 -3.44 -24.62 0.04
N ARG A 182 -4.03 -23.66 0.77
CA ARG A 182 -5.36 -23.81 1.37
C ARG A 182 -6.09 -22.48 1.43
N LEU A 183 -7.33 -22.48 0.99
CA LEU A 183 -8.25 -21.36 1.10
C LEU A 183 -9.44 -21.75 1.98
N ASN A 184 -9.66 -21.01 3.07
CA ASN A 184 -10.86 -21.12 3.90
C ASN A 184 -11.61 -19.78 3.91
N THR A 185 -12.87 -19.85 4.31
CA THR A 185 -13.70 -18.67 4.57
C THR A 185 -14.34 -18.79 5.95
N ASN A 186 -14.14 -17.79 6.80
CA ASN A 186 -14.79 -17.67 8.10
C ASN A 186 -16.09 -16.86 7.93
N ALA A 187 -17.21 -17.48 8.28
CA ALA A 187 -18.55 -16.95 8.07
C ALA A 187 -19.47 -17.22 9.28
N ASP A 188 -19.23 -16.55 10.38
CA ASP A 188 -20.06 -16.56 11.60
C ASP A 188 -20.79 -15.21 11.81
N GLY A 189 -20.93 -14.40 10.76
CA GLY A 189 -21.57 -13.10 10.81
C GLY A 189 -23.10 -13.13 10.69
N THR A 190 -23.69 -11.95 10.47
CA THR A 190 -25.14 -11.81 10.27
C THR A 190 -25.60 -12.49 8.98
N ILE A 191 -26.91 -12.62 8.78
CA ILE A 191 -27.50 -13.10 7.52
C ILE A 191 -27.83 -11.89 6.64
N LYS A 192 -27.50 -11.96 5.35
CA LYS A 192 -27.83 -10.95 4.34
C LYS A 192 -28.50 -11.64 3.14
N VAL A 193 -29.47 -10.97 2.53
CA VAL A 193 -30.07 -11.45 1.26
C VAL A 193 -28.96 -11.59 0.20
N GLY A 194 -28.84 -12.78 -0.38
CA GLY A 194 -27.77 -13.11 -1.34
C GLY A 194 -26.43 -13.47 -0.71
N GLY A 195 -26.32 -13.51 0.62
CA GLY A 195 -25.09 -13.84 1.35
C GLY A 195 -24.05 -12.74 1.34
N PHE A 196 -22.81 -13.11 1.69
CA PHE A 196 -21.63 -12.27 1.58
C PHE A 196 -20.69 -12.84 0.51
N LYS A 197 -19.89 -11.97 -0.09
CA LYS A 197 -18.91 -12.33 -1.10
C LYS A 197 -17.52 -12.12 -0.52
N ALA A 198 -16.86 -13.21 -0.15
CA ALA A 198 -15.42 -13.23 0.00
C ALA A 198 -14.81 -13.34 -1.41
N SER A 199 -13.75 -12.58 -1.69
CA SER A 199 -13.13 -12.59 -3.01
C SER A 199 -11.61 -12.56 -2.93
N LEU A 200 -10.99 -13.39 -3.76
CA LEU A 200 -9.57 -13.34 -4.09
C LEU A 200 -9.46 -13.01 -5.58
N THR A 201 -8.64 -12.01 -5.91
CA THR A 201 -8.32 -11.64 -7.29
C THR A 201 -6.82 -11.70 -7.51
N THR A 202 -6.39 -12.31 -8.61
CA THR A 202 -5.02 -12.28 -9.12
C THR A 202 -5.03 -11.95 -10.61
N ASN A 203 -4.01 -11.25 -11.10
CA ASN A 203 -3.87 -10.82 -12.49
C ASN A 203 -3.01 -11.76 -13.35
#